data_AF-A0A9X2L1K3-F1
#
_entry.id   AF-A0A9X2L1K3-F1
#
_cell.length_a   1.000
_cell.length_b   1.000
_cell.length_c   1.000
_cell.angle_alpha   90.00
_cell.angle_beta   90.00
_cell.angle_gamma   90.00
#
_symmetry.space_group_name_H-M   'P 1'
#
loop_
_entity.id
_entity.type
_entity.pdbx_description
1 polymer ?
#
loop_
_entity_poly.entity_id
_entity_poly.type
_entity_poly.pdbx_seq_one_letter_code
_entity_poly.pdbx_strand_id
1 'polypeptide(L)' 'MNDKEEKKHSTSLNTKQIECIRNACIEAAKEGFTDASMSGLCMEGAIEAAIGSIQSLDIQQKIKEKPNGD' A
#
# COMPACT_ATOMS: atom_id res chain seq x y z
N MET A 1 -27.30 -26.29 4.17
CA MET A 1 -26.98 -25.01 3.54
C MET A 1 -25.57 -24.67 3.98
N ASN A 2 -24.57 -25.34 3.39
CA ASN A 2 -23.89 -24.96 2.13
C ASN A 2 -23.13 -23.66 2.34
N ASP A 3 -21.84 -23.51 2.07
CA ASP A 3 -20.83 -24.41 1.54
C ASP A 3 -19.47 -23.74 1.82
N LYS A 4 -18.42 -24.54 1.65
CA LYS A 4 -16.99 -24.25 1.81
C LYS A 4 -16.43 -22.98 1.13
N GLU A 5 -15.20 -22.70 1.57
CA GLU A 5 -14.13 -21.84 1.00
C GLU A 5 -14.22 -20.36 1.38
N GLU A 6 -13.20 -19.77 2.02
CA GLU A 6 -11.97 -19.40 1.30
C GLU A 6 -10.67 -19.69 2.05
N LYS A 7 -9.94 -20.67 1.48
CA LYS A 7 -8.50 -20.75 1.27
C LYS A 7 -7.57 -19.90 2.17
N LYS A 8 -6.88 -20.61 3.05
CA LYS A 8 -5.52 -20.29 3.50
C LYS A 8 -4.62 -20.05 2.28
N HIS A 9 -4.32 -18.80 1.94
CA HIS A 9 -3.26 -18.50 0.98
C HIS A 9 -1.93 -18.51 1.73
N SER A 10 -1.28 -19.67 1.73
CA SER A 10 0.13 -19.79 2.09
C SER A 10 0.94 -19.11 0.98
N THR A 11 1.05 -17.79 1.01
CA THR A 11 1.66 -17.01 -0.08
C THR A 11 3.13 -16.79 0.20
N SER A 12 3.98 -17.53 -0.53
CA SER A 12 5.39 -17.15 -0.66
C SER A 12 5.47 -15.98 -1.65
N LEU A 13 5.82 -14.80 -1.16
CA LEU A 13 6.01 -13.62 -1.99
C LEU A 13 7.35 -13.73 -2.73
N ASN A 14 7.37 -13.41 -4.03
CA ASN A 14 8.63 -13.30 -4.75
C ASN A 14 9.25 -11.91 -4.53
N THR A 15 10.56 -11.78 -4.80
CA THR A 15 11.30 -10.53 -4.61
C THR A 15 10.68 -9.35 -5.36
N LYS A 16 10.13 -9.56 -6.56
CA LYS A 16 9.49 -8.48 -7.33
C LYS A 16 8.22 -7.96 -6.65
N GLN A 17 7.42 -8.85 -6.06
CA GLN A 17 6.23 -8.44 -5.30
C GLN A 17 6.61 -7.67 -4.03
N ILE A 18 7.66 -8.11 -3.33
CA ILE A 18 8.17 -7.41 -2.14
C ILE A 18 8.64 -6.00 -2.50
N GLU A 19 9.40 -5.86 -3.59
CA GLU A 19 9.86 -4.57 -4.10
C GLU A 19 8.69 -3.68 -4.54
N CYS A 20 7.68 -4.25 -5.20
CA CYS A 20 6.48 -3.52 -5.61
C CYS A 20 5.71 -2.98 -4.40
N ILE A 21 5.50 -3.80 -3.37
CA ILE A 21 4.84 -3.38 -2.12
C ILE A 21 5.66 -2.29 -1.43
N ARG A 22 6.99 -2.45 -1.34
CA ARG A 22 7.88 -1.45 -0.76
C ARG A 22 7.75 -0.10 -1.47
N ASN A 23 7.79 -0.11 -2.79
CA ASN A 23 7.64 1.10 -3.59
C ASN A 23 6.24 1.72 -3.42
N ALA A 24 5.19 0.91 -3.41
CA ALA A 24 3.83 1.40 -3.17
C ALA A 24 3.70 2.11 -1.81
N CYS A 25 4.28 1.56 -0.73
CA CYS A 25 4.30 2.21 0.57
C CYS A 25 5.06 3.54 0.55
N ILE A 26 6.20 3.60 -0.13
CA ILE A 26 7.00 4.83 -0.24
C ILE A 26 6.22 5.91 -1.01
N GLU A 27 5.61 5.56 -2.13
CA GLU A 27 4.86 6.51 -2.94
C GLU A 27 3.61 7.00 -2.19
N ALA A 28 2.85 6.11 -1.54
CA ALA A 28 1.71 6.51 -0.71
C ALA A 28 2.11 7.48 0.42
N ALA A 29 3.27 7.24 1.05
CA ALA A 29 3.79 8.14 2.08
C ALA A 29 4.11 9.53 1.52
N LYS A 30 4.78 9.59 0.37
CA LYS A 30 5.13 10.86 -0.29
C LYS A 30 3.90 11.61 -0.76
N GLU A 31 2.95 10.92 -1.38
CA GLU A 31 1.70 11.51 -1.85
C GLU A 31 0.90 12.09 -0.69
N GLY A 32 0.68 11.29 0.36
CA GLY A 32 -0.04 11.75 1.55
C GLY A 32 0.62 12.94 2.24
N PHE A 33 1.94 12.92 2.38
CA PHE A 33 2.70 14.05 2.93
C PHE A 33 2.59 15.29 2.06
N THR A 34 2.76 15.14 0.75
CA THR A 34 2.78 16.26 -0.21
C THR A 34 1.40 16.90 -0.29
N ASP A 35 0.35 16.12 -0.43
CA ASP A 35 -1.03 16.61 -0.48
C ASP A 35 -1.41 17.38 0.79
N ALA A 36 -1.08 16.82 1.96
CA ALA A 36 -1.31 17.48 3.24
C ALA A 36 -0.51 18.79 3.39
N SER A 37 0.77 18.77 3.01
CA SER A 37 1.64 19.96 3.04
C SER A 37 1.12 21.05 2.10
N MET A 38 0.70 20.67 0.89
CA MET A 38 0.10 21.58 -0.10
C MET A 38 -1.25 22.13 0.39
N SER A 39 -1.97 21.37 1.20
CA SER A 39 -3.21 21.78 1.85
C SER A 39 -2.99 22.67 3.09
N GLY A 40 -1.73 22.98 3.42
CA GLY A 40 -1.38 23.89 4.51
C GLY A 40 -1.37 23.27 5.90
N LEU A 41 -1.33 21.93 6.00
CA LEU A 41 -1.15 21.26 7.29
C LEU A 41 0.25 21.53 7.85
N CYS A 42 0.35 21.53 9.18
CA CYS A 42 1.64 21.55 9.86
C CYS A 42 2.42 20.25 9.59
N MET A 43 3.69 20.24 9.97
CA MET A 43 4.57 19.08 9.74
C MET A 43 4.02 17.79 10.35
N GLU A 44 3.52 17.85 11.59
CA GLU A 44 2.93 16.70 12.28
C GLU A 44 1.67 16.19 11.56
N GLY A 45 0.81 17.10 11.10
CA GLY A 45 -0.38 16.75 10.33
C GLY A 45 -0.05 16.14 8.97
N ALA A 46 0.98 16.64 8.29
CA ALA A 46 1.46 16.05 7.04
C ALA A 46 2.07 14.65 7.25
N ILE A 47 2.76 14.42 8.37
CA ILE A 47 3.26 13.09 8.75
C ILE A 47 2.11 12.13 9.04
N GLU A 48 1.09 12.54 9.80
CA GLU A 48 -0.09 11.71 10.05
C GLU A 48 -0.83 11.36 8.76
N ALA A 49 -0.97 12.31 7.82
CA ALA A 49 -1.57 12.06 6.51
C ALA A 49 -0.75 11.06 5.68
N ALA A 50 0.58 11.14 5.73
CA ALA A 50 1.46 10.16 5.09
C ALA A 50 1.25 8.76 5.67
N ILE A 51 1.19 8.63 7.00
CA ILE A 51 0.94 7.35 7.68
C ILE A 51 -0.44 6.80 7.31
N GLY A 52 -1.48 7.64 7.32
CA GLY A 52 -2.84 7.25 6.91
C GLY A 52 -2.90 6.77 5.46
N SER A 53 -2.12 7.38 4.57
CA SER A 53 -2.02 6.97 3.16
C SER A 53 -1.37 5.59 3.03
N ILE A 54 -0.30 5.31 3.78
CA ILE A 54 0.29 3.96 3.84
C ILE A 54 -0.71 2.94 4.38
N GLN A 55 -1.43 3.27 5.45
CA GLN A 55 -2.42 2.38 6.08
C GLN A 55 -3.62 2.08 5.18
N SER A 56 -3.94 2.98 4.25
CA SER A 56 -5.03 2.82 3.29
C SER A 56 -4.67 1.98 2.08
N LEU A 57 -3.39 1.57 1.92
CA LEU A 57 -2.98 0.71 0.82
C LEU A 57 -3.59 -0.68 0.92
N ASP A 58 -4.27 -1.11 -0.15
CA ASP A 58 -4.70 -2.50 -0.30
C ASP A 58 -3.53 -3.38 -0.76
N ILE A 59 -2.83 -3.95 0.22
CA ILE A 59 -1.70 -4.87 -0.01
C ILE A 59 -2.16 -6.15 -0.72
N GLN A 60 -3.38 -6.63 -0.48
CA GLN A 60 -3.89 -7.83 -1.13
C GLN A 60 -4.12 -7.60 -2.62
N GLN A 61 -4.62 -6.41 -2.98
CA GLN A 61 -4.69 -5.98 -4.36
C GLN A 61 -3.29 -5.88 -4.98
N LYS A 62 -2.32 -5.23 -4.30
CA LYS A 62 -0.95 -5.09 -4.81
C LYS A 62 -0.22 -6.41 -5.02
N ILE A 63 -0.48 -7.43 -4.21
CA ILE A 63 0.10 -8.78 -4.40
C ILE A 63 -0.45 -9.46 -5.66
N LYS A 64 -1.73 -9.21 -5.99
CA LYS A 64 -2.42 -9.78 -7.16
C LYS A 64 -2.10 -9.05 -8.46
N GLU A 65 -1.76 -7.77 -8.38
CA GLU A 65 -1.25 -7.00 -9.51
C GLU A 65 0.05 -7.65 -10.02
N LYS A 66 0.09 -8.02 -11.31
CA LYS A 66 1.37 -8.41 -11.92
C LYS A 66 2.26 -7.17 -11.85
N PRO A 67 3.55 -7.31 -11.46
CA PRO A 67 4.50 -6.23 -11.69
C PRO A 67 4.59 -6.07 -13.21
N ASN A 68 3.87 -5.08 -13.75
CA ASN A 68 4.02 -4.69 -15.14
C ASN A 68 5.47 -4.26 -15.28
N GLY A 69 6.23 -5.05 -16.03
CA GLY A 69 7.63 -4.81 -16.28
C GLY A 69 7.79 -3.63 -17.22
N ASP A 70 8.81 -2.83 -16.92
CA ASP A 70 9.70 -2.25 -17.92
C ASP A 70 11.02 -3.03 -17.86
#